data_AF-K2QD05-F1
#
_entry.id   AF-K2QD05-F1
#
_cell.length_a   1.000
_cell.length_b   1.000
_cell.length_c   1.000
_cell.angle_alpha   90.00
_cell.angle_beta   90.00
_cell.angle_gamma   90.00
#
_symmetry.space_group_name_H-M   'P 1'
#
loop_
_entity.id
_entity.type
_entity.pdbx_description
1 polymer ?
#
loop_
_entity_poly.entity_id
_entity_poly.type
_entity_poly.pdbx_seq_one_letter_code
_entity_poly.pdbx_strand_id
1 'polypeptide(L)'
;MVELVRKIKVKSVLNKQKHADEWFLSGYSLNPFSGCSFNCVYCYTRGSKYGENQVPGLAVKINAPEILVKQLKNRARKREYGFIAFGSATDPYLPVEKDLKITRELLMIILRFHFPVNILTRSPLILRDLDILEKIGKKAVLPPELENKMETGVVTSFSFSTTDENLSRIFEPGAPSPPERLKTMKECKKQGFLVGAIFMPLLPFLSDTEEHLEEMIKKVKENGADFILASGLTLFGEEPQDCKTRYYRVLEEHFPELVPKTRALFGNSFAPSRRYQQELHHRVFKLSKKYGIRNSVYKEGNVYGNWFEK
;
A
#
# COMPACT_ATOMS: atom_id res chain seq x y z
N MET A 1 -13.23 15.23 -16.10
CA MET A 1 -12.94 14.11 -15.16
C MET A 1 -13.37 14.42 -13.72
N VAL A 2 -13.10 15.62 -13.17
CA VAL A 2 -13.50 16.00 -11.79
C VAL A 2 -15.01 15.99 -11.57
N GLU A 3 -15.80 16.40 -12.56
CA GLU A 3 -17.27 16.45 -12.46
C GLU A 3 -17.93 15.07 -12.29
N LEU A 4 -17.22 13.99 -12.63
CA LEU A 4 -17.69 12.61 -12.48
C LEU A 4 -17.37 12.01 -11.10
N VAL A 5 -16.62 12.72 -10.24
CA VAL A 5 -16.26 12.22 -8.91
C VAL A 5 -17.34 12.63 -7.92
N ARG A 6 -17.98 11.64 -7.29
CA ARG A 6 -18.96 11.88 -6.24
C ARG A 6 -18.32 12.60 -5.06
N LYS A 7 -18.97 13.64 -4.55
CA LYS A 7 -18.54 14.36 -3.35
C LYS A 7 -19.30 13.82 -2.14
N ILE A 8 -18.59 13.38 -1.11
CA ILE A 8 -19.19 12.87 0.14
C ILE A 8 -18.65 13.63 1.35
N LYS A 9 -19.48 13.74 2.39
CA LYS A 9 -19.07 14.23 3.71
C LYS A 9 -18.94 13.07 4.68
N VAL A 10 -17.94 13.13 5.56
CA VAL A 10 -17.67 12.09 6.56
C VAL A 10 -17.55 12.68 7.96
N LYS A 11 -17.77 11.84 8.99
CA LYS A 11 -17.64 12.22 10.40
C LYS A 11 -16.21 12.05 10.95
N SER A 12 -15.40 11.23 10.30
CA SER A 12 -14.01 10.93 10.66
C SER A 12 -13.19 10.67 9.40
N VAL A 13 -11.91 11.06 9.41
CA VAL A 13 -10.95 10.72 8.35
C VAL A 13 -9.70 10.02 8.85
N LEU A 14 -9.35 10.23 10.12
CA LEU A 14 -8.22 9.61 10.78
C LEU A 14 -8.67 8.43 11.64
N ASN A 15 -8.30 7.22 11.24
CA ASN A 15 -8.56 6.01 12.01
C ASN A 15 -7.34 5.68 12.87
N LYS A 16 -7.50 5.51 14.19
CA LYS A 16 -6.43 5.09 15.10
C LYS A 16 -6.43 3.56 15.22
N GLN A 17 -5.26 2.94 15.04
CA GLN A 17 -5.09 1.51 15.28
C GLN A 17 -4.93 1.22 16.77
N LYS A 18 -5.30 0.00 17.21
CA LYS A 18 -5.09 -0.42 18.61
C LYS A 18 -3.59 -0.53 18.94
N HIS A 19 -2.82 -1.06 18.00
CA HIS A 19 -1.37 -1.15 18.03
C HIS A 19 -0.82 -0.64 16.70
N ALA A 20 0.38 -0.07 16.70
CA ALA A 20 1.05 0.28 15.46
C ALA A 20 1.28 -0.99 14.64
N ASP A 21 0.86 -0.96 13.37
CA ASP A 21 1.13 -2.05 12.44
C ASP A 21 2.64 -2.13 12.18
N GLU A 22 3.27 -3.27 12.47
CA GLU A 22 4.71 -3.47 12.29
C GLU A 22 5.15 -3.48 10.82
N TRP A 23 4.27 -3.87 9.90
CA TRP A 23 4.56 -3.90 8.47
C TRP A 23 4.59 -2.49 7.91
N PHE A 24 3.60 -1.67 8.22
CA PHE A 24 3.46 -0.34 7.60
C PHE A 24 3.78 0.83 8.53
N LEU A 25 4.28 0.54 9.73
CA LEU A 25 4.46 1.51 10.82
C LEU A 25 3.19 2.29 11.14
N SER A 26 2.01 1.76 10.82
CA SER A 26 0.78 2.55 10.82
C SER A 26 0.13 2.59 12.21
N GLY A 27 0.35 3.67 12.97
CA GLY A 27 -0.46 3.99 14.16
C GLY A 27 -1.83 4.61 13.79
N TYR A 28 -1.89 5.26 12.63
CA TYR A 28 -3.11 5.83 12.07
C TYR A 28 -3.23 5.52 10.59
N SER A 29 -4.46 5.45 10.07
CA SER A 29 -4.70 5.42 8.62
C SER A 29 -5.62 6.55 8.18
N LEU A 30 -5.38 7.03 6.97
CA LEU A 30 -6.14 8.09 6.32
C LEU A 30 -6.30 7.78 4.84
N ASN A 31 -7.54 7.81 4.34
CA ASN A 31 -7.83 7.64 2.91
C ASN A 31 -8.69 8.82 2.45
N PRO A 32 -8.20 9.70 1.54
CA PRO A 32 -8.95 10.89 1.08
C PRO A 32 -10.17 10.53 0.22
N PHE A 33 -10.15 9.34 -0.37
CA PHE A 33 -11.15 8.84 -1.30
C PHE A 33 -11.84 7.58 -0.78
N SER A 34 -13.02 7.29 -1.33
CA SER A 34 -13.73 6.01 -1.22
C SER A 34 -13.83 5.41 -2.61
N GLY A 35 -13.50 4.12 -2.75
CA GLY A 35 -13.33 3.48 -4.06
C GLY A 35 -12.06 3.95 -4.77
N CYS A 36 -11.54 3.12 -5.69
CA CYS A 36 -10.25 3.35 -6.34
C CYS A 36 -10.36 3.16 -7.85
N SER A 37 -9.99 4.17 -8.65
CA SER A 37 -10.07 4.12 -10.12
C SER A 37 -8.99 3.22 -10.75
N PHE A 38 -8.01 2.76 -9.98
CA PHE A 38 -7.03 1.79 -10.47
C PHE A 38 -7.64 0.40 -10.71
N ASN A 39 -8.79 0.12 -10.07
CA ASN A 39 -9.64 -1.02 -10.35
C ASN A 39 -8.96 -2.40 -10.36
N CYS A 40 -7.93 -2.59 -9.52
CA CYS A 40 -7.22 -3.86 -9.39
C CYS A 40 -8.22 -5.02 -9.20
N VAL A 41 -8.00 -6.11 -9.93
CA VAL A 41 -8.86 -7.30 -9.93
C VAL A 41 -8.92 -7.94 -8.54
N TYR A 42 -7.77 -8.02 -7.87
CA TYR A 42 -7.58 -8.60 -6.54
C TYR A 42 -7.84 -7.62 -5.37
N CYS A 43 -8.45 -6.46 -5.62
CA CYS A 43 -8.56 -5.42 -4.59
C CYS A 43 -9.31 -5.92 -3.35
N TYR A 44 -8.59 -6.13 -2.26
CA TYR A 44 -9.09 -6.78 -1.06
C TYR A 44 -10.27 -6.05 -0.40
N THR A 45 -10.50 -4.77 -0.70
CA THR A 45 -11.68 -4.04 -0.20
C THR A 45 -12.97 -4.57 -0.81
N ARG A 46 -12.94 -5.27 -1.96
CA ARG A 46 -14.13 -5.84 -2.60
C ARG A 46 -14.46 -7.20 -2.00
N GLY A 47 -15.55 -7.27 -1.24
CA GLY A 47 -16.03 -8.49 -0.59
C GLY A 47 -15.50 -8.70 0.83
N SER A 48 -14.71 -7.77 1.38
CA SER A 48 -14.20 -7.84 2.75
C SER A 48 -14.74 -6.71 3.64
N LYS A 49 -14.59 -6.88 4.95
CA LYS A 49 -14.91 -5.86 5.96
C LYS A 49 -14.25 -4.49 5.73
N TYR A 50 -13.15 -4.46 4.98
CA TYR A 50 -12.41 -3.22 4.71
C TYR A 50 -13.07 -2.35 3.64
N GLY A 51 -14.02 -2.90 2.87
CA GLY A 51 -14.83 -2.16 1.90
C GLY A 51 -16.26 -1.87 2.33
N GLU A 52 -16.76 -2.45 3.43
CA GLU A 52 -18.18 -2.30 3.87
C GLU A 52 -18.63 -0.85 4.02
N ASN A 53 -17.71 0.05 4.39
CA ASN A 53 -17.99 1.48 4.57
C ASN A 53 -17.67 2.33 3.33
N GLN A 54 -17.31 1.71 2.19
CA GLN A 54 -17.07 2.42 0.94
C GLN A 54 -18.39 2.69 0.24
N VAL A 55 -18.53 3.90 -0.30
CA VAL A 55 -19.65 4.21 -1.19
C VAL A 55 -19.43 3.54 -2.55
N PRO A 56 -20.50 3.16 -3.27
CA PRO A 56 -20.38 2.67 -4.64
C PRO A 56 -19.69 3.69 -5.55
N GLY A 57 -18.73 3.21 -6.34
CA GLY A 57 -17.92 4.03 -7.25
C GLY A 57 -16.84 4.86 -6.56
N LEU A 58 -16.26 5.81 -7.30
CA LEU A 58 -15.24 6.71 -6.78
C LEU A 58 -15.89 7.95 -6.16
N ALA A 59 -15.50 8.25 -4.91
CA ALA A 59 -15.90 9.46 -4.23
C ALA A 59 -14.74 10.14 -3.49
N VAL A 60 -14.77 11.46 -3.43
CA VAL A 60 -13.86 12.29 -2.64
C VAL A 60 -14.52 12.73 -1.33
N LYS A 61 -13.80 12.63 -0.21
CA LYS A 61 -14.27 13.09 1.11
C LYS A 61 -14.02 14.60 1.23
N ILE A 62 -14.90 15.42 0.66
CA ILE A 62 -14.66 16.87 0.49
C ILE A 62 -14.40 17.65 1.78
N ASN A 63 -14.92 17.18 2.93
CA ASN A 63 -14.71 17.81 4.22
C ASN A 63 -13.52 17.22 4.99
N ALA A 64 -12.71 16.35 4.37
CA ALA A 64 -11.57 15.72 5.01
C ALA A 64 -10.58 16.72 5.63
N PRO A 65 -10.22 17.84 4.98
CA PRO A 65 -9.32 18.84 5.56
C PRO A 65 -9.85 19.41 6.88
N GLU A 66 -11.11 19.81 6.91
CA GLU A 66 -11.76 20.39 8.10
C GLU A 66 -11.79 19.39 9.27
N ILE A 67 -12.15 18.13 8.99
CA ILE A 67 -12.20 17.07 10.00
C ILE A 67 -10.78 16.72 10.49
N LEU A 68 -9.80 16.64 9.58
CA LEU A 68 -8.43 16.29 9.93
C LEU A 68 -7.81 17.31 10.90
N VAL A 69 -8.03 18.61 10.68
CA VAL A 69 -7.55 19.67 11.60
C VAL A 69 -8.05 19.42 13.02
N LYS A 70 -9.34 19.12 13.19
CA LYS A 70 -9.93 18.85 14.51
C LYS A 70 -9.34 17.58 15.13
N GLN A 71 -9.18 16.52 14.35
CA GLN A 71 -8.65 15.24 14.82
C GLN A 71 -7.18 15.32 15.21
N LEU A 72 -6.32 15.92 14.39
CA LEU A 72 -4.89 16.06 14.70
C LEU A 72 -4.62 17.04 15.83
N LYS A 73 -5.38 18.14 15.94
CA LYS A 73 -5.29 19.04 17.11
C LYS A 73 -5.51 18.27 18.42
N ASN A 74 -6.49 17.38 18.44
CA ASN A 74 -6.78 16.56 19.62
C ASN A 74 -5.67 15.53 19.90
N ARG A 75 -5.12 14.87 18.87
CA ARG A 75 -4.02 13.91 19.02
C ARG A 75 -2.72 14.59 19.48
N ALA A 76 -2.36 15.72 18.88
CA ALA A 76 -1.20 16.51 19.25
C ALA A 76 -1.27 17.00 20.71
N ARG A 77 -2.44 17.48 21.17
CA ARG A 77 -2.67 17.88 22.57
C ARG A 77 -2.42 16.75 23.56
N LYS A 78 -2.75 15.51 23.17
CA LYS A 78 -2.53 14.30 23.97
C LYS A 78 -1.15 13.68 23.76
N ARG A 79 -0.29 14.28 22.92
CA ARG A 79 1.01 13.74 22.50
C ARG A 79 0.93 12.33 21.89
N GLU A 80 -0.19 12.00 21.25
CA GLU A 80 -0.40 10.71 20.60
C GLU A 80 0.13 10.72 19.16
N TYR A 81 1.44 10.94 19.00
CA TYR A 81 2.09 10.91 17.68
C TYR A 81 2.24 9.48 17.17
N GLY A 82 2.18 9.34 15.84
CA GLY A 82 2.25 8.05 15.16
C GLY A 82 2.18 8.28 13.65
N PHE A 83 2.79 7.38 12.89
CA PHE A 83 2.74 7.46 11.43
C PHE A 83 1.31 7.35 10.94
N ILE A 84 0.96 8.26 10.02
CA ILE A 84 -0.31 8.25 9.30
C ILE A 84 -0.08 7.57 7.95
N ALA A 85 -0.63 6.37 7.80
CA ALA A 85 -0.60 5.62 6.55
C ALA A 85 -1.68 6.11 5.58
N PHE A 86 -1.25 6.54 4.41
CA PHE A 86 -2.10 6.76 3.25
C PHE A 86 -2.08 5.53 2.34
N GLY A 87 -3.15 5.31 1.58
CA GLY A 87 -3.19 4.21 0.62
C GLY A 87 -3.51 2.85 1.22
N SER A 88 -4.00 2.82 2.47
CA SER A 88 -4.36 1.56 3.11
C SER A 88 -5.55 0.90 2.43
N ALA A 89 -6.59 1.66 2.05
CA ALA A 89 -7.78 1.13 1.36
C ALA A 89 -8.01 1.76 -0.02
N THR A 90 -7.57 3.01 -0.21
CA THR A 90 -7.72 3.74 -1.47
C THR A 90 -6.46 4.53 -1.74
N ASP A 91 -5.94 4.46 -2.97
CA ASP A 91 -4.74 5.22 -3.34
C ASP A 91 -4.96 6.73 -3.14
N PRO A 92 -4.02 7.45 -2.50
CA PRO A 92 -4.17 8.88 -2.26
C PRO A 92 -3.92 9.72 -3.52
N TYR A 93 -3.36 9.14 -4.57
CA TYR A 93 -2.89 9.83 -5.77
C TYR A 93 -3.57 9.30 -7.05
N LEU A 94 -4.87 9.06 -6.97
CA LEU A 94 -5.70 8.73 -8.13
C LEU A 94 -5.62 9.83 -9.21
N PRO A 95 -5.93 9.54 -10.48
CA PRO A 95 -5.85 10.54 -11.56
C PRO A 95 -6.63 11.83 -11.26
N VAL A 96 -7.77 11.73 -10.56
CA VAL A 96 -8.61 12.87 -10.15
C VAL A 96 -7.95 13.79 -9.12
N GLU A 97 -6.93 13.30 -8.40
CA GLU A 97 -6.14 14.08 -7.44
C GLU A 97 -5.29 15.15 -8.13
N LYS A 98 -5.03 15.03 -9.45
CA LYS A 98 -4.32 16.07 -10.23
C LYS A 98 -4.98 17.44 -10.06
N ASP A 99 -6.31 17.44 -10.11
CA ASP A 99 -7.14 18.64 -10.05
C ASP A 99 -7.62 18.91 -8.61
N LEU A 100 -8.06 17.87 -7.89
CA LEU A 100 -8.67 18.02 -6.56
C LEU A 100 -7.68 18.47 -5.48
N LYS A 101 -6.41 18.05 -5.57
CA LYS A 101 -5.34 18.39 -4.62
C LYS A 101 -5.70 18.11 -3.15
N ILE A 102 -6.63 17.20 -2.87
CA ILE A 102 -7.10 16.94 -1.50
C ILE A 102 -6.01 16.25 -0.69
N THR A 103 -5.24 15.34 -1.29
CA THR A 103 -4.09 14.71 -0.63
C THR A 103 -3.04 15.75 -0.29
N ARG A 104 -2.75 16.67 -1.20
CA ARG A 104 -1.82 17.78 -0.95
C ARG A 104 -2.27 18.63 0.25
N GLU A 105 -3.54 18.99 0.31
CA GLU A 105 -4.11 19.76 1.43
C GLU A 105 -3.99 19.02 2.77
N LEU A 106 -4.28 17.71 2.78
CA LEU A 106 -4.15 16.87 3.96
C LEU A 106 -2.68 16.77 4.42
N LEU A 107 -1.72 16.66 3.49
CA LEU A 107 -0.28 16.67 3.81
C LEU A 107 0.16 18.01 4.42
N MET A 108 -0.33 19.15 3.93
CA MET A 108 -0.05 20.47 4.53
C MET A 108 -0.60 20.57 5.96
N ILE A 109 -1.78 20.02 6.22
CA ILE A 109 -2.36 19.94 7.57
C ILE A 109 -1.51 19.05 8.47
N ILE A 110 -1.10 17.86 7.98
CA ILE A 110 -0.23 16.94 8.72
C ILE A 110 1.10 17.58 9.08
N LEU A 111 1.72 18.29 8.13
CA LEU A 111 2.94 19.07 8.35
C LEU A 111 2.76 20.07 9.49
N ARG A 112 1.64 20.82 9.50
CA ARG A 112 1.35 21.81 10.56
C ARG A 112 1.26 21.18 11.95
N PHE A 113 0.78 19.93 12.04
CA PHE A 113 0.67 19.21 13.31
C PHE A 113 1.85 18.27 13.59
N HIS A 114 2.88 18.26 12.73
CA HIS A 114 4.11 17.48 12.90
C HIS A 114 3.90 15.96 13.02
N PHE A 115 2.92 15.39 12.30
CA PHE A 115 2.77 13.92 12.25
C PHE A 115 3.64 13.32 11.14
N PRO A 116 4.30 12.17 11.40
CA PRO A 116 4.99 11.43 10.35
C PRO A 116 3.98 10.72 9.43
N VAL A 117 4.41 10.40 8.20
CA VAL A 117 3.56 9.76 7.18
C VAL A 117 4.22 8.56 6.53
N ASN A 118 3.42 7.55 6.21
CA ASN A 118 3.77 6.50 5.28
C ASN A 118 2.81 6.57 4.10
N ILE A 119 3.33 6.84 2.91
CA ILE A 119 2.52 6.98 1.71
C ILE A 119 2.63 5.71 0.88
N LEU A 120 1.58 4.90 0.87
CA LEU A 120 1.45 3.76 -0.04
C LEU A 120 0.76 4.23 -1.33
N THR A 121 1.40 4.04 -2.48
CA THR A 121 0.79 4.43 -3.77
C THR A 121 1.29 3.58 -4.94
N ARG A 122 0.59 3.64 -6.07
CA ARG A 122 1.09 3.20 -7.39
C ARG A 122 1.34 4.39 -8.32
N SER A 123 1.13 5.61 -7.85
CA SER A 123 1.00 6.78 -8.70
C SER A 123 2.27 7.60 -8.82
N PRO A 124 2.64 8.06 -10.04
CA PRO A 124 3.70 9.06 -10.21
C PRO A 124 3.29 10.44 -9.66
N LEU A 125 2.00 10.67 -9.35
CA LEU A 125 1.52 11.96 -8.89
C LEU A 125 2.05 12.35 -7.50
N ILE A 126 2.60 11.39 -6.73
CA ILE A 126 3.36 11.69 -5.50
C ILE A 126 4.51 12.67 -5.73
N LEU A 127 5.10 12.68 -6.93
CA LEU A 127 6.21 13.58 -7.28
C LEU A 127 5.83 15.06 -7.20
N ARG A 128 4.54 15.39 -7.32
CA ARG A 128 4.04 16.77 -7.14
C ARG A 128 4.24 17.29 -5.72
N ASP A 129 4.18 16.40 -4.73
CA ASP A 129 4.09 16.77 -3.31
C ASP A 129 5.38 16.47 -2.54
N LEU A 130 6.49 16.20 -3.24
CA LEU A 130 7.82 15.99 -2.64
C LEU A 130 8.25 17.20 -1.79
N ASP A 131 7.88 18.41 -2.19
CA ASP A 131 8.18 19.65 -1.45
C ASP A 131 7.54 19.70 -0.06
N ILE A 132 6.37 19.10 0.11
CA ILE A 132 5.67 19.00 1.40
C ILE A 132 6.21 17.80 2.18
N LEU A 133 6.42 16.66 1.51
CA LEU A 133 6.97 15.46 2.14
C LEU A 133 8.36 15.72 2.73
N GLU A 134 9.23 16.45 2.04
CA GLU A 134 10.55 16.83 2.57
C GLU A 134 10.42 17.62 3.88
N LYS A 135 9.48 18.59 3.93
CA LYS A 135 9.21 19.38 5.14
C LYS A 135 8.64 18.52 6.27
N ILE A 136 7.79 17.53 5.96
CA ILE A 136 7.27 16.58 6.96
C ILE A 136 8.44 15.75 7.52
N GLY A 137 9.31 15.24 6.65
CA GLY A 137 10.46 14.42 7.05
C GLY A 137 11.35 15.11 8.07
N LYS A 138 11.54 16.43 7.94
CA LYS A 138 12.35 17.26 8.85
C LYS A 138 11.65 17.68 10.15
N LYS A 139 10.31 17.78 10.16
CA LYS A 139 9.56 18.37 11.27
C LYS A 139 8.72 17.38 12.07
N ALA A 140 8.48 16.18 11.55
CA ALA A 140 7.63 15.22 12.21
C ALA A 140 8.18 14.81 13.58
N VAL A 141 7.26 14.66 14.54
CA VAL A 141 7.57 14.06 15.84
C VAL A 141 7.45 12.53 15.68
N LEU A 142 8.59 11.85 15.75
CA LEU A 142 8.61 10.39 15.72
C LEU A 142 8.15 9.82 17.07
N PRO A 143 7.40 8.69 17.07
CA PRO A 143 7.14 7.93 18.29
C PRO A 143 8.44 7.51 18.99
N PRO A 144 8.52 7.54 20.34
CA PRO A 144 9.73 7.17 21.08
C PRO A 144 10.28 5.78 20.74
N GLU A 145 9.41 4.82 20.43
CA GLU A 145 9.79 3.45 20.07
C GLU A 145 10.56 3.33 18.73
N LEU A 146 10.52 4.39 17.92
CA LEU A 146 11.25 4.53 16.65
C LEU A 146 12.47 5.44 16.76
N GLU A 147 12.75 5.99 17.93
CA GLU A 147 13.98 6.73 18.21
C GLU A 147 15.20 5.87 17.88
N ASN A 148 16.18 6.43 17.17
CA ASN A 148 17.37 5.75 16.62
C ASN A 148 17.11 4.63 15.58
N LYS A 149 15.85 4.23 15.34
CA LYS A 149 15.49 3.24 14.30
C LYS A 149 15.10 3.89 12.97
N MET A 150 14.67 5.15 13.03
CA MET A 150 14.29 5.95 11.88
C MET A 150 14.89 7.36 11.95
N GLU A 151 15.38 7.82 10.80
CA GLU A 151 16.01 9.13 10.65
C GLU A 151 15.08 10.14 9.93
N THR A 152 13.88 9.71 9.54
CA THR A 152 12.93 10.53 8.79
C THR A 152 11.48 10.23 9.20
N GLY A 153 10.64 11.26 9.22
CA GLY A 153 9.19 11.13 9.38
C GLY A 153 8.42 10.76 8.12
N VAL A 154 9.10 10.40 7.03
CA VAL A 154 8.47 10.07 5.75
C VAL A 154 8.95 8.73 5.23
N VAL A 155 7.97 7.86 4.93
CA VAL A 155 8.14 6.64 4.16
C VAL A 155 7.34 6.77 2.88
N THR A 156 7.94 6.43 1.74
CA THR A 156 7.22 6.34 0.46
C THR A 156 7.29 4.90 -0.03
N SER A 157 6.13 4.28 -0.24
CA SER A 157 6.01 2.86 -0.51
C SER A 157 5.23 2.65 -1.80
N PHE A 158 5.77 1.85 -2.71
CA PHE A 158 5.19 1.63 -4.04
C PHE A 158 4.73 0.18 -4.20
N SER A 159 3.46 -0.02 -4.53
CA SER A 159 2.87 -1.36 -4.63
C SER A 159 3.10 -2.00 -6.00
N PHE A 160 3.45 -3.28 -6.00
CA PHE A 160 3.60 -4.12 -7.19
C PHE A 160 2.99 -5.49 -6.91
N SER A 161 2.03 -5.94 -7.71
CA SER A 161 1.72 -7.39 -7.75
C SER A 161 2.71 -8.16 -8.60
N THR A 162 3.36 -7.46 -9.53
CA THR A 162 4.35 -7.98 -10.47
C THR A 162 5.15 -6.80 -11.03
N THR A 163 6.35 -7.06 -11.54
CA THR A 163 7.12 -6.11 -12.37
C THR A 163 7.03 -6.42 -13.87
N ASP A 164 6.23 -7.43 -14.25
CA ASP A 164 5.83 -7.72 -15.63
C ASP A 164 4.67 -6.80 -16.03
N GLU A 165 4.88 -6.02 -17.09
CA GLU A 165 3.89 -5.06 -17.57
C GLU A 165 2.66 -5.73 -18.19
N ASN A 166 2.82 -6.84 -18.90
CA ASN A 166 1.71 -7.58 -19.50
C ASN A 166 0.79 -8.14 -18.42
N LEU A 167 1.37 -8.74 -17.39
CA LEU A 167 0.62 -9.25 -16.25
C LEU A 167 -0.04 -8.11 -15.45
N SER A 168 0.67 -6.99 -15.25
CA SER A 168 0.11 -5.81 -14.59
C SER A 168 -1.09 -5.23 -15.34
N ARG A 169 -1.07 -5.16 -16.69
CA ARG A 169 -2.22 -4.69 -17.50
C ARG A 169 -3.48 -5.55 -17.28
N ILE A 170 -3.32 -6.85 -17.07
CA ILE A 170 -4.44 -7.77 -16.82
C ILE A 170 -5.02 -7.53 -15.41
N PHE A 171 -4.16 -7.51 -14.38
CA PHE A 171 -4.62 -7.49 -12.98
C PHE A 171 -4.83 -6.09 -12.38
N GLU A 172 -4.22 -5.05 -12.96
CA GLU A 172 -4.24 -3.67 -12.50
C GLU A 172 -4.56 -2.68 -13.65
N PRO A 173 -5.67 -2.85 -14.38
CA PRO A 173 -5.90 -2.19 -15.67
C PRO A 173 -5.98 -0.65 -15.59
N GLY A 174 -6.30 -0.08 -14.43
CA GLY A 174 -6.35 1.36 -14.22
C GLY A 174 -5.13 1.94 -13.50
N ALA A 175 -4.17 1.12 -13.07
CA ALA A 175 -3.00 1.58 -12.34
C ALA A 175 -1.85 1.95 -13.30
N PRO A 176 -0.95 2.87 -12.90
CA PRO A 176 0.27 3.13 -13.66
C PRO A 176 1.12 1.88 -13.84
N SER A 177 1.85 1.77 -14.94
CA SER A 177 2.64 0.58 -15.26
C SER A 177 3.79 0.35 -14.25
N PRO A 178 4.29 -0.89 -14.08
CA PRO A 178 5.45 -1.15 -13.23
C PRO A 178 6.69 -0.30 -13.59
N PRO A 179 7.06 -0.08 -14.87
CA PRO A 179 8.14 0.85 -15.23
C PRO A 179 7.93 2.29 -14.72
N GLU A 180 6.71 2.83 -14.79
CA GLU A 180 6.41 4.16 -14.26
C GLU A 180 6.55 4.21 -12.73
N ARG A 181 6.10 3.17 -12.03
CA ARG A 181 6.25 3.06 -10.57
C ARG A 181 7.73 3.00 -10.18
N LEU A 182 8.54 2.18 -10.87
CA LEU A 182 9.99 2.08 -10.65
C LEU A 182 10.71 3.42 -10.89
N LYS A 183 10.36 4.12 -11.99
CA LYS A 183 10.89 5.47 -12.26
C LYS A 183 10.53 6.46 -11.15
N THR A 184 9.30 6.38 -10.66
CA THR A 184 8.81 7.23 -9.56
C THR A 184 9.55 6.96 -8.26
N MET A 185 9.74 5.68 -7.91
CA MET A 185 10.54 5.26 -6.76
C MET A 185 11.95 5.86 -6.80
N LYS A 186 12.61 5.76 -7.96
CA LYS A 186 13.96 6.28 -8.15
C LYS A 186 14.02 7.79 -7.91
N GLU A 187 13.00 8.53 -8.33
CA GLU A 187 12.92 9.97 -8.09
C GLU A 187 12.67 10.30 -6.61
N CYS A 188 11.79 9.58 -5.92
CA CYS A 188 11.63 9.70 -4.47
C CYS A 188 12.94 9.39 -3.73
N LYS A 189 13.70 8.38 -4.18
CA LYS A 189 14.98 8.02 -3.57
C LYS A 189 16.03 9.12 -3.72
N LYS A 190 16.09 9.81 -4.87
CA LYS A 190 17.01 10.95 -5.07
C LYS A 190 16.77 12.10 -4.10
N GLN A 191 15.53 12.27 -3.63
CA GLN A 191 15.19 13.27 -2.61
C GLN A 191 15.59 12.84 -1.18
N GLY A 192 16.22 11.67 -1.02
CA GLY A 192 16.65 11.16 0.28
C GLY A 192 15.53 10.50 1.09
N PHE A 193 14.35 10.26 0.51
CA PHE A 193 13.29 9.55 1.21
C PHE A 193 13.64 8.08 1.47
N LEU A 194 13.06 7.54 2.53
CA LEU A 194 13.02 6.11 2.76
C LEU A 194 12.00 5.48 1.79
N VAL A 195 12.46 4.67 0.85
CA VAL A 195 11.64 4.12 -0.25
C VAL A 195 11.43 2.62 -0.09
N GLY A 196 10.18 2.18 -0.16
CA GLY A 196 9.81 0.76 -0.08
C GLY A 196 9.15 0.25 -1.34
N ALA A 197 9.32 -1.04 -1.64
CA ALA A 197 8.48 -1.78 -2.57
C ALA A 197 7.55 -2.73 -1.83
N ILE A 198 6.27 -2.73 -2.18
CA ILE A 198 5.23 -3.52 -1.51
C ILE A 198 4.69 -4.56 -2.48
N PHE A 199 5.12 -5.81 -2.30
CA PHE A 199 4.68 -7.00 -3.03
C PHE A 199 3.45 -7.62 -2.38
N MET A 200 2.39 -6.84 -2.27
CA MET A 200 1.14 -7.25 -1.62
C MET A 200 -0.03 -6.85 -2.54
N PRO A 201 -0.61 -7.81 -3.29
CA PRO A 201 -0.39 -9.25 -3.21
C PRO A 201 0.70 -9.77 -4.15
N LEU A 202 1.41 -10.83 -3.76
CA LEU A 202 2.03 -11.78 -4.70
C LEU A 202 0.95 -12.70 -5.28
N LEU A 203 0.94 -12.85 -6.61
CA LEU A 203 -0.09 -13.59 -7.36
C LEU A 203 0.33 -15.06 -7.49
N PRO A 204 -0.45 -16.02 -6.95
CA PRO A 204 -0.08 -17.42 -6.99
C PRO A 204 0.18 -17.93 -8.40
N PHE A 205 1.34 -18.55 -8.59
CA PHE A 205 1.89 -19.11 -9.84
C PHE A 205 2.24 -18.08 -10.92
N LEU A 206 1.98 -16.79 -10.69
CA LEU A 206 2.13 -15.73 -11.68
C LEU A 206 3.21 -14.71 -11.30
N SER A 207 3.45 -14.47 -10.02
CA SER A 207 4.50 -13.57 -9.54
C SER A 207 5.17 -14.01 -8.24
N ASP A 208 4.99 -15.27 -7.86
CA ASP A 208 5.39 -15.80 -6.55
C ASP A 208 6.42 -16.95 -6.62
N THR A 209 7.00 -17.26 -7.79
CA THR A 209 8.08 -18.27 -7.91
C THR A 209 9.43 -17.67 -7.48
N GLU A 210 10.46 -18.50 -7.26
CA GLU A 210 11.78 -17.98 -6.86
C GLU A 210 12.36 -17.04 -7.94
N GLU A 211 12.14 -17.35 -9.23
CA GLU A 211 12.59 -16.57 -10.37
C GLU A 211 11.85 -15.22 -10.45
N HIS A 212 10.51 -15.23 -10.37
CA HIS A 212 9.71 -14.00 -10.37
C HIS A 212 10.10 -13.08 -9.22
N LEU A 213 10.23 -13.63 -8.01
CA LEU A 213 10.60 -12.86 -6.83
C LEU A 213 12.02 -12.29 -6.96
N GLU A 214 12.96 -13.08 -7.45
CA GLU A 214 14.34 -12.63 -7.66
C GLU A 214 14.41 -11.47 -8.66
N GLU A 215 13.68 -11.58 -9.78
CA GLU A 215 13.61 -10.51 -10.79
C GLU A 215 12.96 -9.24 -10.23
N MET A 216 11.82 -9.38 -9.53
CA MET A 216 11.13 -8.26 -8.90
C MET A 216 12.05 -7.55 -7.88
N ILE A 217 12.75 -8.30 -7.04
CA ILE A 217 13.67 -7.78 -6.03
C ILE A 217 14.84 -7.03 -6.67
N LYS A 218 15.47 -7.60 -7.71
CA LYS A 218 16.53 -6.93 -8.48
C LYS A 218 16.05 -5.58 -9.03
N LYS A 219 14.92 -5.59 -9.75
CA LYS A 219 14.35 -4.38 -10.38
C LYS A 219 14.06 -3.28 -9.37
N VAL A 220 13.43 -3.59 -8.23
CA VAL A 220 13.10 -2.56 -7.22
C VAL A 220 14.36 -2.06 -6.52
N LYS A 221 15.34 -2.93 -6.25
CA LYS A 221 16.61 -2.54 -5.64
C LYS A 221 17.40 -1.59 -6.55
N GLU A 222 17.50 -1.91 -7.84
CA GLU A 222 18.15 -1.06 -8.85
C GLU A 222 17.48 0.31 -8.99
N ASN A 223 16.20 0.42 -8.61
CA ASN A 223 15.43 1.66 -8.62
C ASN A 223 15.30 2.30 -7.23
N GLY A 224 16.15 1.91 -6.28
CA GLY A 224 16.34 2.64 -5.02
C GLY A 224 15.46 2.19 -3.85
N ALA A 225 14.85 1.01 -3.92
CA ALA A 225 14.16 0.43 -2.77
C ALA A 225 15.14 0.15 -1.62
N ASP A 226 14.84 0.69 -0.43
CA ASP A 226 15.54 0.46 0.81
C ASP A 226 15.04 -0.78 1.54
N PHE A 227 13.78 -1.14 1.32
CA PHE A 227 13.12 -2.29 1.89
C PHE A 227 12.05 -2.86 0.95
N ILE A 228 11.70 -4.12 1.16
CA ILE A 228 10.54 -4.76 0.55
C ILE A 228 9.63 -5.33 1.63
N LEU A 229 8.33 -5.32 1.37
CA LEU A 229 7.33 -6.06 2.14
C LEU A 229 6.50 -6.86 1.17
N ALA A 230 6.24 -8.12 1.50
CA ALA A 230 5.59 -9.06 0.59
C ALA A 230 4.66 -9.99 1.34
N SER A 231 3.49 -10.27 0.77
CA SER A 231 2.52 -11.20 1.33
C SER A 231 1.63 -11.76 0.22
N GLY A 232 1.06 -12.93 0.49
CA GLY A 232 0.23 -13.65 -0.45
C GLY A 232 -1.11 -12.95 -0.72
N LEU A 233 -1.69 -13.28 -1.87
CA LEU A 233 -3.04 -12.89 -2.25
C LEU A 233 -4.09 -13.34 -1.23
N THR A 234 -5.07 -12.48 -0.97
CA THR A 234 -6.32 -12.83 -0.27
C THR A 234 -7.50 -12.57 -1.20
N LEU A 235 -8.50 -13.45 -1.14
CA LEU A 235 -9.68 -13.44 -2.00
C LEU A 235 -10.93 -13.50 -1.13
N PHE A 236 -11.70 -12.43 -1.14
CA PHE A 236 -12.92 -12.26 -0.36
C PHE A 236 -14.16 -12.19 -1.23
N GLY A 237 -15.29 -12.53 -0.63
CA GLY A 237 -16.63 -12.41 -1.20
C GLY A 237 -16.91 -13.38 -2.35
N GLU A 238 -18.15 -13.44 -2.80
CA GLU A 238 -18.59 -14.30 -3.91
C GLU A 238 -19.51 -13.57 -4.90
N GLU A 239 -19.84 -12.29 -4.61
CA GLU A 239 -20.66 -11.47 -5.49
C GLU A 239 -19.90 -11.10 -6.78
N PRO A 240 -20.60 -10.71 -7.87
CA PRO A 240 -19.96 -10.43 -9.17
C PRO A 240 -18.82 -9.40 -9.14
N GLN A 241 -18.84 -8.47 -8.16
CA GLN A 241 -17.87 -7.39 -8.02
C GLN A 241 -16.80 -7.65 -6.95
N ASP A 242 -16.89 -8.77 -6.24
CA ASP A 242 -15.95 -9.16 -5.19
C ASP A 242 -14.63 -9.65 -5.77
N CYS A 243 -13.55 -9.47 -5.01
CA CYS A 243 -12.21 -9.76 -5.53
C CYS A 243 -12.01 -11.25 -5.85
N LYS A 244 -12.60 -12.18 -5.09
CA LYS A 244 -12.55 -13.63 -5.40
C LYS A 244 -13.16 -13.93 -6.77
N THR A 245 -14.40 -13.48 -7.00
CA THR A 245 -15.14 -13.73 -8.24
C THR A 245 -14.44 -13.09 -9.44
N ARG A 246 -13.99 -11.84 -9.31
CA ARG A 246 -13.25 -11.15 -10.38
C ARG A 246 -11.92 -11.83 -10.68
N TYR A 247 -11.18 -12.27 -9.66
CA TYR A 247 -9.90 -12.94 -9.84
C TYR A 247 -10.04 -14.27 -10.60
N TYR A 248 -10.99 -15.12 -10.21
CA TYR A 248 -11.23 -16.37 -10.92
C TYR A 248 -11.69 -16.16 -12.36
N ARG A 249 -12.53 -15.16 -12.64
CA ARG A 249 -12.92 -14.82 -14.01
C ARG A 249 -11.71 -14.46 -14.88
N VAL A 250 -10.81 -13.64 -14.33
CA VAL A 250 -9.57 -13.24 -15.04
C VAL A 250 -8.65 -14.45 -15.26
N LEU A 251 -8.56 -15.37 -14.29
CA LEU A 251 -7.84 -16.62 -14.50
C LEU A 251 -8.50 -17.50 -15.57
N GLU A 252 -9.82 -17.64 -15.57
CA GLU A 252 -10.55 -18.43 -16.58
C GLU A 252 -10.33 -17.88 -18.00
N GLU A 253 -10.23 -16.55 -18.15
CA GLU A 253 -10.02 -15.87 -19.42
C GLU A 253 -8.57 -15.93 -19.91
N HIS A 254 -7.59 -15.71 -19.02
CA HIS A 254 -6.19 -15.51 -19.41
C HIS A 254 -5.24 -16.65 -19.04
N PHE A 255 -5.58 -17.44 -18.01
CA PHE A 255 -4.73 -18.49 -17.42
C PHE A 255 -5.56 -19.71 -16.97
N PRO A 256 -6.37 -20.31 -17.86
CA PRO A 256 -7.34 -21.34 -17.49
C PRO A 256 -6.70 -22.56 -16.80
N GLU A 257 -5.45 -22.87 -17.13
CA GLU A 257 -4.65 -23.94 -16.53
C GLU A 257 -4.31 -23.72 -15.04
N LEU A 258 -4.34 -22.46 -14.58
CA LEU A 258 -4.07 -22.12 -13.18
C LEU A 258 -5.32 -22.23 -12.31
N VAL A 259 -6.52 -22.18 -12.88
CA VAL A 259 -7.79 -22.20 -12.13
C VAL A 259 -7.87 -23.38 -11.16
N PRO A 260 -7.59 -24.65 -11.55
CA PRO A 260 -7.67 -25.77 -10.61
C PRO A 260 -6.67 -25.66 -9.46
N LYS A 261 -5.43 -25.23 -9.77
CA LYS A 261 -4.36 -25.06 -8.77
C LYS A 261 -4.68 -23.95 -7.79
N THR A 262 -5.16 -22.81 -8.28
CA THR A 262 -5.57 -21.68 -7.44
C THR A 262 -6.77 -22.07 -6.56
N ARG A 263 -7.80 -22.74 -7.09
CA ARG A 263 -8.93 -23.20 -6.28
C ARG A 263 -8.50 -24.16 -5.18
N ALA A 264 -7.61 -25.10 -5.49
CA ALA A 264 -7.04 -26.02 -4.49
C ALA A 264 -6.24 -25.28 -3.40
N LEU A 265 -5.48 -24.24 -3.78
CA LEU A 265 -4.67 -23.46 -2.85
C LEU A 265 -5.49 -22.72 -1.78
N PHE A 266 -6.64 -22.16 -2.18
CA PHE A 266 -7.53 -21.43 -1.27
C PHE A 266 -8.55 -22.34 -0.57
N GLY A 267 -9.03 -23.39 -1.24
CA GLY A 267 -10.13 -24.22 -0.74
C GLY A 267 -11.34 -23.36 -0.38
N ASN A 268 -11.83 -23.51 0.86
CA ASN A 268 -12.93 -22.72 1.42
C ASN A 268 -12.46 -21.49 2.22
N SER A 269 -11.18 -21.13 2.14
CA SER A 269 -10.57 -20.01 2.87
C SER A 269 -10.40 -18.78 1.98
N PHE A 270 -10.40 -17.60 2.59
CA PHE A 270 -10.06 -16.34 1.90
C PHE A 270 -8.55 -16.16 1.69
N ALA A 271 -7.73 -16.93 2.39
CA ALA A 271 -6.27 -16.89 2.30
C ALA A 271 -5.72 -18.29 1.97
N PRO A 272 -4.58 -18.37 1.25
CA PRO A 272 -3.86 -19.63 1.02
C PRO A 272 -3.51 -20.34 2.32
N SER A 273 -3.19 -21.64 2.23
CA SER A 273 -2.75 -22.42 3.39
C SER A 273 -1.57 -21.75 4.12
N ARG A 274 -1.50 -21.95 5.45
CA ARG A 274 -0.42 -21.40 6.27
C ARG A 274 0.96 -21.85 5.77
N ARG A 275 1.06 -23.12 5.34
CA ARG A 275 2.27 -23.69 4.75
C ARG A 275 2.73 -22.90 3.52
N TYR A 276 1.82 -22.64 2.57
CA TYR A 276 2.13 -21.85 1.38
C TYR A 276 2.63 -20.45 1.75
N GLN A 277 1.96 -19.79 2.71
CA GLN A 277 2.37 -18.46 3.17
C GLN A 277 3.77 -18.48 3.83
N GLN A 278 4.08 -19.50 4.63
CA GLN A 278 5.41 -19.68 5.22
C GLN A 278 6.50 -19.91 4.15
N GLU A 279 6.24 -20.79 3.18
CA GLU A 279 7.16 -21.05 2.06
C GLU A 279 7.37 -19.80 1.20
N LEU A 280 6.31 -19.00 0.98
CA LEU A 280 6.40 -17.71 0.30
C LEU A 280 7.27 -16.72 1.07
N HIS A 281 7.01 -16.51 2.36
CA HIS A 281 7.78 -15.60 3.19
C HIS A 281 9.24 -16.06 3.33
N HIS A 282 9.50 -17.37 3.37
CA HIS A 282 10.86 -17.91 3.42
C HIS A 282 11.64 -17.59 2.14
N ARG A 283 11.03 -17.78 0.97
CA ARG A 283 11.63 -17.42 -0.33
C ARG A 283 11.95 -15.92 -0.39
N VAL A 284 11.01 -15.07 -0.01
CA VAL A 284 11.22 -13.61 0.05
C VAL A 284 12.37 -13.27 1.01
N PHE A 285 12.37 -13.84 2.22
CA PHE A 285 13.41 -13.59 3.21
C PHE A 285 14.82 -14.01 2.73
N LYS A 286 14.94 -15.21 2.15
CA LYS A 286 16.18 -15.74 1.56
C LYS A 286 16.69 -14.81 0.46
N LEU A 287 15.82 -14.40 -0.46
CA LEU A 287 16.19 -13.50 -1.56
C LEU A 287 16.52 -12.10 -1.05
N SER A 288 15.79 -11.56 -0.09
CA SER A 288 16.11 -10.27 0.55
C SER A 288 17.51 -10.27 1.14
N LYS A 289 17.91 -11.35 1.83
CA LYS A 289 19.28 -11.54 2.33
C LYS A 289 20.30 -11.63 1.20
N LYS A 290 20.05 -12.44 0.17
CA LYS A 290 20.93 -12.60 -1.00
C LYS A 290 21.21 -11.25 -1.67
N TYR A 291 20.20 -10.40 -1.80
CA TYR A 291 20.31 -9.09 -2.41
C TYR A 291 20.55 -7.96 -1.41
N GLY A 292 20.79 -8.23 -0.13
CA GLY A 292 21.05 -7.18 0.88
C GLY A 292 20.00 -6.06 0.90
N ILE A 293 18.71 -6.41 0.78
CA ILE A 293 17.58 -5.47 0.90
C ILE A 293 16.79 -5.79 2.17
N ARG A 294 16.33 -4.75 2.88
CA ARG A 294 15.60 -4.94 4.14
C ARG A 294 14.21 -5.54 3.88
N ASN A 295 13.68 -6.23 4.88
CA ASN A 295 12.33 -6.79 4.90
C ASN A 295 11.44 -6.13 5.96
N SER A 296 11.78 -4.89 6.32
CA SER A 296 11.12 -4.08 7.33
C SER A 296 11.39 -2.60 7.04
N VAL A 297 10.48 -1.74 7.48
CA VAL A 297 10.55 -0.30 7.19
C VAL A 297 11.73 0.36 7.94
N TYR A 298 11.95 -0.03 9.20
CA TYR A 298 12.98 0.52 10.07
C TYR A 298 14.17 -0.43 10.24
N LYS A 299 15.27 0.04 10.83
CA LYS A 299 16.47 -0.79 11.04
C LYS A 299 16.16 -1.95 12.02
N GLU A 300 16.80 -3.10 11.82
CA GLU A 300 16.70 -4.29 12.70
C GLU A 300 15.31 -4.93 12.85
N GLY A 301 14.28 -4.44 12.14
CA GLY A 301 12.98 -5.11 12.09
C GLY A 301 13.01 -6.37 11.23
N ASN A 302 12.19 -7.37 11.56
CA ASN A 302 11.93 -8.52 10.70
C ASN A 302 10.45 -8.94 10.82
N VAL A 303 9.62 -8.46 9.88
CA VAL A 303 8.17 -8.74 9.87
C VAL A 303 7.83 -10.20 9.54
N TYR A 304 8.82 -10.97 9.08
CA TYR A 304 8.67 -12.40 8.77
C TYR A 304 9.07 -13.33 9.93
N GLY A 305 9.69 -12.83 11.01
CA GLY A 305 10.18 -13.66 12.11
C GLY A 305 9.11 -14.59 12.67
N ASN A 306 7.93 -14.04 12.96
CA ASN A 306 6.77 -14.76 13.49
C ASN A 306 6.20 -15.84 12.54
N TRP A 307 6.58 -15.83 11.25
CA TRP A 307 6.18 -16.85 10.29
C TRP A 307 7.10 -18.07 10.31
N PHE A 308 8.35 -17.91 10.77
CA PHE A 308 9.35 -18.98 10.85
C PHE A 308 9.35 -19.69 12.20
N GLU A 309 8.81 -19.05 13.23
CA GLU A 309 8.61 -19.64 14.55
C GLU A 309 7.19 -20.23 14.65
N LYS A 310 7.06 -21.52 14.35
CA LYS A 310 6.00 -22.47 14.78
C LYS A 310 6.05 -23.74 13.95
#